data_AF-A0A950NJ46-F1
#
_entry.id   AF-A0A950NJ46-F1
#
_cell.length_a   1.000
_cell.length_b   1.000
_cell.length_c   1.000
_cell.angle_alpha   90.00
_cell.angle_beta   90.00
_cell.angle_gamma   90.00
#
_symmetry.space_group_name_H-M   'P 1'
#
loop_
_entity.id
_entity.type
_entity.pdbx_description
1 polymer ?
#
loop_
_entity_poly.entity_id
_entity_poly.type
_entity_poly.pdbx_seq_one_letter_code
_entity_poly.pdbx_strand_id
1 'polypeptide(L)'
;MRPVKLEHCTRTCHDGDVLSQPKTVLFVCTGNICRSPMAEGLFRAMVADRNDLRVRSAGVSTYPGQPASGHAVQALAELGIDIGRHRSTPLDEELIQAATCIVAMTRSHLDSILYLYPEAAEKTFLLREFEDNANTLDVADPIGLGFEAYVFTREVIRRALPGILRFIDNGGLDTISSSKSPNMTNRAGNRPLEQVDPEIYEAIQDERNRQFENIELIASENFTSRAVMEAQGSVLTNKYAEGYPGKRWYGGCEFVDRVEALAIERARRLFGAEHVNVQAHSGSQANMAVYFSVLQPGDCILTMDLSHGGHLTHGNKANFSGRFYQVVHYGVSRENEMIDYDQVAQAAREHRPKMITAGASAYPRIIDFGRLREIADSVGAYLFVDIAHIAGLVAAGFHPNPVGIADFVTSTTHKSLRGPRGGIIMCGAKYAKAIDAMMFPGVQGGPLMHVIAAKAVCFSEALQPEFREYQQQILLNAKALAASLSRKGYRLVAGGTDNHLMLVDLRPKGLNGKEAQETLDQAGITVNKNSIPFDTESVFKGGGIRVGTPAVTTRGMKEEDMMEIADLINEALQAGNDPAALAETRGRVRALTARYPLPG
;
A
#
# COMPACT_ATOMS: atom_id res chain seq x y z
N MET A 1 7.03 -73.10 49.33
CA MET A 1 8.46 -73.09 48.92
C MET A 1 8.93 -71.63 48.89
N ARG A 2 10.11 -71.36 49.47
CA ARG A 2 10.66 -70.01 49.75
C ARG A 2 11.04 -69.25 48.47
N PRO A 3 11.02 -67.90 48.48
CA PRO A 3 11.60 -67.09 47.40
C PRO A 3 13.11 -66.94 47.58
N VAL A 4 13.85 -66.94 46.46
CA VAL A 4 15.31 -66.75 46.42
C VAL A 4 15.60 -65.30 46.01
N LYS A 5 16.41 -64.61 46.84
CA LYS A 5 16.97 -63.27 46.59
C LYS A 5 18.04 -63.36 45.50
N LEU A 6 18.09 -62.36 44.60
CA LEU A 6 19.23 -62.11 43.73
C LEU A 6 19.89 -60.78 44.13
N GLU A 7 21.19 -60.87 44.37
CA GLU A 7 22.07 -59.82 44.89
C GLU A 7 22.42 -58.77 43.82
N HIS A 8 22.68 -57.56 44.31
CA HIS A 8 23.22 -56.43 43.55
C HIS A 8 24.66 -56.72 43.08
N CYS A 9 24.95 -56.48 41.80
CA CYS A 9 26.31 -56.34 41.29
C CYS A 9 26.44 -54.97 40.60
N THR A 10 27.25 -54.11 41.21
CA THR A 10 27.66 -52.79 40.73
C THR A 10 28.66 -52.90 39.58
N ARG A 11 28.31 -52.39 38.39
CA ARG A 11 29.27 -51.90 37.39
C ARG A 11 28.75 -50.59 36.82
N THR A 12 29.47 -49.53 37.10
CA THR A 12 29.38 -48.22 36.45
C THR A 12 29.77 -48.38 34.98
N CYS A 13 28.80 -48.21 34.08
CA CYS A 13 29.09 -47.96 32.67
C CYS A 13 29.39 -46.47 32.51
N HIS A 14 30.58 -46.16 32.01
CA HIS A 14 30.93 -44.82 31.56
C HIS A 14 29.94 -44.36 30.48
N ASP A 15 29.49 -43.11 30.60
CA ASP A 15 28.79 -42.38 29.56
C ASP A 15 29.62 -42.40 28.28
N GLY A 16 29.08 -43.03 27.23
CA GLY A 16 29.65 -42.98 25.90
C GLY A 16 29.36 -41.62 25.28
N ASP A 17 30.43 -40.97 24.81
CA ASP A 17 30.40 -39.75 24.00
C ASP A 17 29.37 -39.83 22.86
N VAL A 18 28.31 -39.04 22.97
CA VAL A 18 27.56 -38.57 21.80
C VAL A 18 28.45 -37.52 21.14
N LEU A 19 29.15 -37.88 20.06
CA LEU A 19 29.92 -36.92 19.26
C LEU A 19 28.99 -35.78 18.80
N SER A 20 29.10 -34.61 19.43
CA SER A 20 28.36 -33.41 19.04
C SER A 20 28.70 -33.06 17.59
N GLN A 21 27.69 -32.77 16.76
CA GLN A 21 27.94 -32.32 15.39
C GLN A 21 28.87 -31.08 15.39
N PRO A 22 29.82 -31.00 14.44
CA PRO A 22 30.78 -29.89 14.41
C PRO A 22 30.07 -28.57 14.14
N LYS A 23 30.41 -27.55 14.94
CA LYS A 23 29.82 -26.21 14.86
C LYS A 23 30.27 -25.51 13.59
N THR A 24 29.36 -24.88 12.86
CA THR A 24 29.67 -24.24 11.57
C THR A 24 29.77 -22.73 11.73
N VAL A 25 30.92 -22.15 11.34
CA VAL A 25 31.16 -20.70 11.23
C VAL A 25 31.05 -20.29 9.76
N LEU A 26 30.10 -19.41 9.46
CA LEU A 26 29.80 -18.92 8.11
C LEU A 26 30.17 -17.45 7.97
N PHE A 27 31.15 -17.13 7.12
CA PHE A 27 31.52 -15.75 6.82
C PHE A 27 30.72 -15.20 5.62
N VAL A 28 30.15 -14.00 5.74
CA VAL A 28 29.26 -13.43 4.71
C VAL A 28 29.71 -12.04 4.25
N CYS A 29 29.86 -11.87 2.94
CA CYS A 29 30.09 -10.56 2.30
C CYS A 29 29.16 -10.36 1.10
N THR A 30 29.40 -9.33 0.27
CA THR A 30 28.56 -9.05 -0.91
C THR A 30 28.65 -10.19 -1.93
N GLY A 31 29.80 -10.30 -2.62
CA GLY A 31 29.97 -11.20 -3.76
C GLY A 31 30.64 -12.54 -3.46
N ASN A 32 31.02 -12.83 -2.21
CA ASN A 32 31.80 -14.04 -1.86
C ASN A 32 33.06 -14.29 -2.72
N ILE A 33 33.73 -13.22 -3.15
CA ILE A 33 34.95 -13.30 -3.97
C ILE A 33 36.17 -12.59 -3.37
N CYS A 34 35.99 -11.83 -2.27
CA CYS A 34 37.06 -11.04 -1.64
C CYS A 34 37.09 -11.23 -0.12
N ARG A 35 36.24 -10.49 0.62
CA ARG A 35 36.25 -10.43 2.09
C ARG A 35 35.92 -11.76 2.77
N SER A 36 34.79 -12.39 2.45
CA SER A 36 34.40 -13.65 3.10
C SER A 36 35.28 -14.86 2.75
N PRO A 37 35.81 -15.01 1.51
CA PRO A 37 36.81 -16.04 1.23
C PRO A 37 38.14 -15.82 1.98
N MET A 38 38.59 -14.57 2.12
CA MET A 38 39.78 -14.28 2.92
C MET A 38 39.58 -14.65 4.38
N ALA A 39 38.41 -14.32 4.95
CA ALA A 39 38.06 -14.69 6.32
C ALA A 39 37.97 -16.21 6.51
N GLU A 40 37.33 -16.93 5.59
CA GLU A 40 37.29 -18.40 5.60
C GLU A 40 38.69 -19.01 5.56
N GLY A 41 39.56 -18.56 4.64
CA GLY A 41 40.91 -19.08 4.50
C GLY A 41 41.78 -18.85 5.74
N LEU A 42 41.77 -17.62 6.26
CA LEU A 42 42.50 -17.26 7.48
C LEU A 42 41.99 -18.02 8.70
N PHE A 43 40.67 -18.11 8.89
CA PHE A 43 40.09 -18.77 10.05
C PHE A 43 40.32 -20.29 9.97
N ARG A 44 40.17 -20.90 8.79
CA ARG A 44 40.47 -22.32 8.56
C ARG A 44 41.93 -22.66 8.88
N ALA A 45 42.88 -21.81 8.47
CA ALA A 45 44.29 -22.00 8.81
C ALA A 45 44.54 -21.90 10.32
N MET A 46 43.83 -21.00 11.02
CA MET A 46 43.93 -20.82 12.47
C MET A 46 43.36 -21.99 13.28
N VAL A 47 42.36 -22.70 12.75
CA VAL A 47 41.69 -23.83 13.43
C VAL A 47 42.00 -25.18 12.79
N ALA A 48 43.14 -25.30 12.07
CA ALA A 48 43.48 -26.50 11.31
C ALA A 48 43.55 -27.79 12.16
N ASP A 49 43.92 -27.66 13.44
CA ASP A 49 44.03 -28.78 14.39
C ASP A 49 42.70 -29.12 15.10
N ARG A 50 41.59 -28.48 14.70
CA ARG A 50 40.27 -28.63 15.33
C ARG A 50 39.29 -29.36 14.43
N ASN A 51 38.75 -30.47 14.94
CA ASN A 51 37.73 -31.26 14.25
C ASN A 51 36.30 -30.91 14.66
N ASP A 52 36.14 -30.07 15.69
CA ASP A 52 34.84 -29.63 16.22
C ASP A 52 34.26 -28.42 15.45
N LEU A 53 35.02 -27.82 14.51
CA LEU A 53 34.61 -26.64 13.76
C LEU A 53 34.60 -26.88 12.24
N ARG A 54 33.56 -26.38 11.57
CA ARG A 54 33.48 -26.27 10.11
C ARG A 54 33.48 -24.80 9.71
N VAL A 55 34.28 -24.43 8.71
CA VAL A 55 34.40 -23.04 8.24
C VAL A 55 33.91 -22.94 6.81
N ARG A 56 32.96 -22.04 6.55
CA ARG A 56 32.36 -21.78 5.23
C ARG A 56 32.28 -20.27 4.96
N SER A 57 32.05 -19.90 3.70
CA SER A 57 31.68 -18.53 3.33
C SER A 57 30.59 -18.49 2.27
N ALA A 58 29.86 -17.38 2.24
CA ALA A 58 28.79 -17.12 1.28
C ALA A 58 28.66 -15.61 0.95
N GLY A 59 27.77 -15.30 -0.01
CA GLY A 59 27.53 -13.95 -0.52
C GLY A 59 26.05 -13.58 -0.54
N VAL A 60 25.69 -12.39 -0.03
CA VAL A 60 24.29 -11.90 -0.07
C VAL A 60 23.85 -11.46 -1.47
N SER A 61 24.79 -11.23 -2.38
CA SER A 61 24.53 -10.83 -3.76
C SER A 61 25.65 -11.34 -4.68
N THR A 62 25.56 -12.61 -5.07
CA THR A 62 26.54 -13.27 -5.94
C THR A 62 25.89 -14.28 -6.87
N TYR A 63 26.53 -14.50 -8.03
CA TYR A 63 26.31 -15.70 -8.83
C TYR A 63 27.18 -16.84 -8.28
N PRO A 64 26.72 -18.11 -8.35
CA PRO A 64 27.53 -19.26 -7.93
C PRO A 64 28.70 -19.50 -8.88
N GLY A 65 29.82 -19.98 -8.34
CA GLY A 65 30.94 -20.50 -9.14
C GLY A 65 32.00 -19.47 -9.59
N GLN A 66 31.93 -18.22 -9.15
CA GLN A 66 32.96 -17.22 -9.46
C GLN A 66 34.24 -17.48 -8.64
N PRO A 67 35.43 -17.34 -9.24
CA PRO A 67 36.68 -17.49 -8.49
C PRO A 67 36.86 -16.33 -7.50
N ALA A 68 37.62 -16.56 -6.43
CA ALA A 68 38.12 -15.46 -5.62
C ALA A 68 38.94 -14.49 -6.49
N SER A 69 38.87 -13.19 -6.19
CA SER A 69 39.62 -12.17 -6.93
C SER A 69 41.12 -12.43 -6.86
N GLY A 70 41.85 -12.11 -7.93
CA GLY A 70 43.30 -12.33 -8.01
C GLY A 70 44.07 -11.68 -6.86
N HIS A 71 43.71 -10.45 -6.48
CA HIS A 71 44.33 -9.77 -5.33
C HIS A 71 44.00 -10.43 -3.98
N ALA A 72 42.81 -11.00 -3.78
CA ALA A 72 42.50 -11.76 -2.57
C ALA A 72 43.32 -13.06 -2.48
N VAL A 73 43.48 -13.76 -3.61
CA VAL A 73 44.33 -14.95 -3.70
C VAL A 73 45.78 -14.59 -3.39
N GLN A 74 46.31 -13.54 -4.02
CA GLN A 74 47.67 -13.06 -3.79
C GLN A 74 47.89 -12.62 -2.34
N ALA A 75 46.93 -11.89 -1.75
CA ALA A 75 47.04 -11.39 -0.38
C ALA A 75 47.10 -12.53 0.65
N LEU A 76 46.41 -13.65 0.43
CA LEU A 76 46.52 -14.82 1.30
C LEU A 76 47.73 -15.71 0.98
N ALA A 77 48.16 -15.77 -0.29
CA ALA A 77 49.36 -16.50 -0.69
C ALA A 77 50.62 -15.97 -0.01
N GLU A 78 50.71 -14.66 0.25
CA GLU A 78 51.79 -14.05 1.06
C GLU A 78 51.87 -14.60 2.49
N LEU A 79 50.77 -15.14 3.02
CA LEU A 79 50.69 -15.80 4.33
C LEU A 79 50.76 -17.33 4.22
N GLY A 80 51.02 -17.88 3.03
CA GLY A 80 51.05 -19.31 2.78
C GLY A 80 49.66 -19.98 2.71
N ILE A 81 48.58 -19.21 2.53
CA ILE A 81 47.20 -19.73 2.50
C ILE A 81 46.67 -19.68 1.06
N ASP A 82 46.29 -20.84 0.51
CA ASP A 82 45.71 -20.95 -0.83
C ASP A 82 44.17 -20.90 -0.79
N ILE A 83 43.60 -19.89 -1.45
CA ILE A 83 42.16 -19.79 -1.72
C ILE A 83 41.82 -19.80 -3.22
N GLY A 84 42.75 -20.16 -4.10
CA GLY A 84 42.54 -20.18 -5.57
C GLY A 84 41.49 -21.20 -6.03
N ARG A 85 41.21 -22.20 -5.19
CA ARG A 85 40.13 -23.18 -5.41
C ARG A 85 38.75 -22.70 -4.95
N HIS A 86 38.67 -21.57 -4.23
CA HIS A 86 37.41 -21.00 -3.77
C HIS A 86 36.47 -20.73 -4.94
N ARG A 87 35.18 -21.01 -4.73
CA ARG A 87 34.10 -20.68 -5.67
C ARG A 87 32.98 -20.01 -4.90
N SER A 88 32.51 -18.87 -5.42
CA SER A 88 31.45 -18.10 -4.78
C SER A 88 30.20 -18.97 -4.61
N THR A 89 29.59 -18.85 -3.43
CA THR A 89 28.36 -19.54 -3.06
C THR A 89 27.34 -18.49 -2.63
N PRO A 90 26.16 -18.43 -3.26
CA PRO A 90 25.06 -17.58 -2.79
C PRO A 90 24.66 -17.98 -1.37
N LEU A 91 24.30 -17.00 -0.56
CA LEU A 91 23.68 -17.26 0.73
C LEU A 91 22.26 -17.82 0.49
N ASP A 92 21.95 -18.94 1.12
CA ASP A 92 20.64 -19.59 1.05
C ASP A 92 20.19 -20.09 2.44
N GLU A 93 18.97 -20.60 2.51
CA GLU A 93 18.36 -21.08 3.75
C GLU A 93 19.13 -22.27 4.35
N GLU A 94 19.65 -23.18 3.51
CA GLU A 94 20.40 -24.35 3.98
C GLU A 94 21.69 -23.94 4.71
N LEU A 95 22.43 -22.97 4.14
CA LEU A 95 23.61 -22.39 4.76
C LEU A 95 23.28 -21.70 6.08
N ILE A 96 22.18 -20.96 6.12
CA ILE A 96 21.71 -20.27 7.32
C ILE A 96 21.35 -21.27 8.41
N GLN A 97 20.58 -22.31 8.09
CA GLN A 97 20.18 -23.33 9.06
C GLN A 97 21.39 -24.12 9.58
N ALA A 98 22.31 -24.51 8.71
CA ALA A 98 23.51 -25.25 9.07
C ALA A 98 24.53 -24.44 9.89
N ALA A 99 24.53 -23.11 9.75
CA ALA A 99 25.44 -22.24 10.49
C ALA A 99 25.10 -22.20 11.99
N THR A 100 26.11 -22.43 12.83
CA THR A 100 26.03 -22.19 14.28
C THR A 100 26.41 -20.74 14.62
N CYS A 101 27.24 -20.11 13.78
CA CYS A 101 27.64 -18.72 13.87
C CYS A 101 27.77 -18.14 12.46
N ILE A 102 27.21 -16.96 12.23
CA ILE A 102 27.27 -16.20 10.99
C ILE A 102 28.00 -14.90 11.27
N VAL A 103 29.01 -14.59 10.48
CA VAL A 103 29.88 -13.43 10.67
C VAL A 103 29.86 -12.57 9.42
N ALA A 104 29.15 -11.45 9.51
CA ALA A 104 28.94 -10.49 8.44
C ALA A 104 30.07 -9.45 8.37
N MET A 105 30.46 -9.06 7.15
CA MET A 105 31.56 -8.10 6.96
C MET A 105 31.14 -6.62 7.15
N THR A 106 29.84 -6.31 7.04
CA THR A 106 29.32 -4.93 7.18
C THR A 106 27.91 -4.94 7.75
N ARG A 107 27.46 -3.81 8.28
CA ARG A 107 26.09 -3.62 8.76
C ARG A 107 25.06 -3.90 7.67
N SER A 108 25.32 -3.48 6.43
CA SER A 108 24.44 -3.77 5.31
C SER A 108 24.31 -5.28 5.03
N HIS A 109 25.39 -6.07 5.20
CA HIS A 109 25.29 -7.53 5.07
C HIS A 109 24.47 -8.13 6.20
N LEU A 110 24.70 -7.70 7.44
CA LEU A 110 23.92 -8.13 8.59
C LEU A 110 22.44 -7.81 8.37
N ASP A 111 22.10 -6.58 8.02
CA ASP A 111 20.72 -6.17 7.75
C ASP A 111 20.12 -6.97 6.58
N SER A 112 20.90 -7.31 5.55
CA SER A 112 20.44 -8.17 4.44
C SER A 112 20.14 -9.59 4.89
N ILE A 113 21.01 -10.18 5.74
CA ILE A 113 20.80 -11.51 6.32
C ILE A 113 19.54 -11.48 7.19
N LEU A 114 19.37 -10.48 8.06
CA LEU A 114 18.21 -10.41 8.96
C LEU A 114 16.91 -10.07 8.24
N TYR A 115 16.98 -9.35 7.12
CA TYR A 115 15.82 -9.09 6.28
C TYR A 115 15.32 -10.36 5.60
N LEU A 116 16.22 -11.21 5.11
CA LEU A 116 15.89 -12.45 4.41
C LEU A 116 15.64 -13.64 5.36
N TYR A 117 16.35 -13.68 6.48
CA TYR A 117 16.39 -14.78 7.45
C TYR A 117 16.37 -14.27 8.90
N PRO A 118 15.22 -13.74 9.38
CA PRO A 118 15.12 -13.13 10.72
C PRO A 118 15.50 -14.09 11.87
N GLU A 119 15.28 -15.39 11.71
CA GLU A 119 15.62 -16.44 12.66
C GLU A 119 17.13 -16.59 12.90
N ALA A 120 17.95 -16.07 11.99
CA ALA A 120 19.41 -16.09 12.10
C ALA A 120 19.97 -15.02 13.06
N ALA A 121 19.13 -14.14 13.61
CA ALA A 121 19.56 -12.97 14.39
C ALA A 121 20.47 -13.30 15.57
N GLU A 122 20.14 -14.33 16.35
CA GLU A 122 20.87 -14.68 17.57
C GLU A 122 22.25 -15.29 17.30
N LYS A 123 22.48 -15.71 16.06
CA LYS A 123 23.74 -16.30 15.61
C LYS A 123 24.48 -15.43 14.59
N THR A 124 24.03 -14.21 14.31
CA THR A 124 24.64 -13.31 13.31
C THR A 124 25.34 -12.13 13.97
N PHE A 125 26.63 -11.97 13.69
CA PHE A 125 27.50 -10.96 14.28
C PHE A 125 28.26 -10.17 13.21
N LEU A 126 28.75 -8.98 13.54
CA LEU A 126 29.71 -8.27 12.68
C LEU A 126 31.12 -8.75 13.00
N LEU A 127 31.96 -8.95 11.97
CA LEU A 127 33.33 -9.42 12.16
C LEU A 127 34.10 -8.56 13.18
N ARG A 128 33.97 -7.24 13.10
CA ARG A 128 34.75 -6.32 13.93
C ARG A 128 34.17 -6.08 15.31
N GLU A 129 33.06 -6.71 15.68
CA GLU A 129 32.62 -6.81 17.08
C GLU A 129 33.61 -7.62 17.92
N PHE A 130 34.41 -8.48 17.27
CA PHE A 130 35.44 -9.31 17.90
C PHE A 130 36.83 -8.65 17.91
N GLU A 131 36.95 -7.40 17.45
CA GLU A 131 38.19 -6.61 17.50
C GLU A 131 38.12 -5.60 18.66
N ASP A 132 39.11 -5.66 19.55
CA ASP A 132 39.23 -4.69 20.64
C ASP A 132 39.50 -3.28 20.08
N ASN A 133 38.70 -2.28 20.49
CA ASN A 133 38.81 -0.87 20.09
C ASN A 133 38.69 -0.61 18.57
N ALA A 134 37.76 -1.30 17.89
CA ALA A 134 37.48 -1.03 16.48
C ALA A 134 36.91 0.39 16.25
N ASN A 135 37.60 1.20 15.42
CA ASN A 135 37.12 2.55 15.05
C ASN A 135 35.84 2.55 14.19
N THR A 136 35.51 1.42 13.57
CA THR A 136 34.26 1.17 12.85
C THR A 136 33.99 -0.33 12.86
N LEU A 137 32.72 -0.73 12.85
CA LEU A 137 32.33 -2.14 12.84
C LEU A 137 32.34 -2.77 11.43
N ASP A 138 32.46 -1.95 10.38
CA ASP A 138 32.46 -2.40 9.00
C ASP A 138 33.87 -2.73 8.49
N VAL A 139 33.96 -3.79 7.68
CA VAL A 139 35.13 -4.14 6.87
C VAL A 139 34.96 -3.55 5.47
N ALA A 140 35.77 -2.53 5.17
CA ALA A 140 35.77 -1.84 3.89
C ALA A 140 35.95 -2.80 2.71
N ASP A 141 35.24 -2.54 1.61
CA ASP A 141 35.30 -3.36 0.41
C ASP A 141 36.52 -2.99 -0.46
N PRO A 142 37.47 -3.91 -0.69
CA PRO A 142 38.66 -3.62 -1.48
C PRO A 142 38.43 -3.71 -3.00
N ILE A 143 37.23 -4.13 -3.44
CA ILE A 143 36.92 -4.32 -4.87
C ILE A 143 37.14 -3.03 -5.67
N GLY A 144 37.83 -3.16 -6.81
CA GLY A 144 38.15 -2.04 -7.69
C GLY A 144 39.33 -1.17 -7.23
N LEU A 145 39.92 -1.49 -6.06
CA LEU A 145 41.11 -0.82 -5.54
C LEU A 145 42.38 -1.65 -5.82
N GLY A 146 43.54 -1.03 -5.57
CA GLY A 146 44.85 -1.68 -5.72
C GLY A 146 45.11 -2.78 -4.70
N PHE A 147 46.15 -3.57 -4.95
CA PHE A 147 46.56 -4.71 -4.11
C PHE A 147 46.73 -4.35 -2.62
N GLU A 148 47.26 -3.16 -2.32
CA GLU A 148 47.43 -2.67 -0.94
C GLU A 148 46.11 -2.61 -0.16
N ALA A 149 44.99 -2.31 -0.81
CA ALA A 149 43.67 -2.30 -0.17
C ALA A 149 43.24 -3.71 0.26
N TYR A 150 43.57 -4.72 -0.54
CA TYR A 150 43.31 -6.12 -0.19
C TYR A 150 44.19 -6.58 0.98
N VAL A 151 45.45 -6.17 1.01
CA VAL A 151 46.35 -6.41 2.15
C VAL A 151 45.81 -5.73 3.41
N PHE A 152 45.36 -4.48 3.32
CA PHE A 152 44.74 -3.78 4.45
C PHE A 152 43.48 -4.50 4.95
N THR A 153 42.57 -4.87 4.05
CA THR A 153 41.36 -5.63 4.39
C THR A 153 41.70 -6.98 5.01
N ARG A 154 42.72 -7.70 4.51
CA ARG A 154 43.23 -8.95 5.09
C ARG A 154 43.69 -8.73 6.54
N GLU A 155 44.44 -7.68 6.82
CA GLU A 155 44.91 -7.38 8.18
C GLU A 155 43.78 -6.95 9.13
N VAL A 156 42.75 -6.24 8.64
CA VAL A 156 41.54 -5.97 9.42
C VAL A 156 40.84 -7.28 9.80
N ILE A 157 40.64 -8.18 8.84
CA ILE A 157 40.01 -9.47 9.09
C ILE A 157 40.83 -10.27 10.10
N ARG A 158 42.14 -10.41 9.85
CA ARG A 158 43.06 -11.21 10.67
C ARG A 158 43.10 -10.76 12.14
N ARG A 159 42.97 -9.47 12.42
CA ARG A 159 42.92 -8.93 13.79
C ARG A 159 41.67 -9.34 14.57
N ALA A 160 40.53 -9.50 13.90
CA ALA A 160 39.27 -9.83 14.54
C ALA A 160 39.10 -11.34 14.80
N LEU A 161 39.69 -12.20 13.97
CA LEU A 161 39.49 -13.66 14.04
C LEU A 161 39.81 -14.31 15.41
N PRO A 162 40.89 -13.92 16.12
CA PRO A 162 41.16 -14.48 17.45
C PRO A 162 40.04 -14.22 18.46
N GLY A 163 39.31 -13.10 18.33
CA GLY A 163 38.17 -12.79 19.19
C GLY A 163 36.99 -13.73 18.95
N ILE A 164 36.77 -14.14 17.70
CA ILE A 164 35.77 -15.15 17.34
C ILE A 164 36.13 -16.50 17.96
N LEU A 165 37.40 -16.90 17.87
CA LEU A 165 37.85 -18.16 18.45
C LEU A 165 37.69 -18.17 19.98
N ARG A 166 38.06 -17.08 20.67
CA ARG A 166 37.81 -16.92 22.10
C ARG A 166 36.32 -16.98 22.45
N PHE A 167 35.47 -16.35 21.64
CA PHE A 167 34.02 -16.41 21.84
C PHE A 167 33.50 -17.86 21.73
N ILE A 168 33.99 -18.63 20.77
CA ILE A 168 33.66 -20.05 20.60
C ILE A 168 34.15 -20.87 21.79
N ASP A 169 35.41 -20.68 22.21
CA ASP A 169 36.05 -21.45 23.28
C ASP A 169 35.44 -21.20 24.65
N ASN A 170 34.93 -19.99 24.88
CA ASN A 170 34.23 -19.63 26.10
C ASN A 170 32.76 -20.10 26.12
N GLY A 171 32.37 -21.00 25.21
CA GLY A 171 31.00 -21.53 25.13
C GLY A 171 29.99 -20.54 24.54
N GLY A 172 30.43 -19.47 23.86
CA GLY A 172 29.55 -18.47 23.26
C GLY A 172 28.53 -19.08 22.27
N LEU A 173 28.91 -20.16 21.57
CA LEU A 173 28.00 -20.90 20.70
C LEU A 173 27.02 -21.80 21.45
N ASP A 174 27.37 -22.26 22.66
CA ASP A 174 26.49 -23.07 23.51
C ASP A 174 25.48 -22.19 24.26
N THR A 175 25.85 -20.93 24.55
CA THR A 175 24.92 -19.92 25.04
C THR A 175 23.87 -19.55 23.98
N ILE A 176 24.22 -19.48 22.70
CA ILE A 176 23.24 -19.25 21.61
C ILE A 176 22.21 -20.39 21.52
N SER A 177 22.62 -21.64 21.77
CA SER A 177 21.72 -22.80 21.74
C SER A 177 20.86 -22.97 23.00
N SER A 178 21.24 -22.35 24.13
CA SER A 178 20.59 -22.55 25.44
C SER A 178 19.95 -21.28 26.02
N SER A 179 20.21 -20.11 25.46
CA SER A 179 19.64 -18.85 25.92
C SER A 179 18.34 -18.52 25.20
N LYS A 180 17.21 -18.91 25.80
CA LYS A 180 16.10 -17.96 25.89
C LYS A 180 16.53 -16.85 26.86
N SER A 181 17.39 -15.93 26.42
CA SER A 181 17.69 -14.72 27.19
C SER A 181 17.41 -13.49 26.33
N PRO A 182 16.69 -12.51 26.89
CA PRO A 182 16.23 -11.34 26.16
C PRO A 182 17.39 -10.39 25.91
N ASN A 183 17.33 -9.68 24.77
CA ASN A 183 18.07 -8.44 24.44
C ASN A 183 19.12 -8.55 23.33
N MET A 184 18.65 -8.71 22.09
CA MET A 184 18.97 -7.76 20.99
C MET A 184 17.90 -7.81 19.88
N THR A 185 17.24 -8.95 19.70
CA THR A 185 15.97 -9.13 18.96
C THR A 185 14.78 -8.43 19.65
N ASN A 186 14.94 -8.03 20.90
CA ASN A 186 13.92 -7.37 21.73
C ASN A 186 13.97 -5.83 21.65
N ARG A 187 14.61 -5.25 20.63
CA ARG A 187 14.29 -3.85 20.28
C ARG A 187 12.90 -3.89 19.67
N ALA A 188 11.91 -3.38 20.39
CA ALA A 188 10.48 -3.45 20.10
C ALA A 188 10.03 -3.01 18.68
N GLY A 189 10.93 -2.56 17.79
CA GLY A 189 10.62 -2.05 16.45
C GLY A 189 10.97 -2.93 15.24
N ASN A 190 11.63 -4.09 15.39
CA ASN A 190 12.09 -4.89 14.23
C ASN A 190 11.44 -6.27 14.08
N ARG A 191 10.54 -6.68 14.99
CA ARG A 191 9.81 -7.95 14.86
C ARG A 191 8.70 -7.81 13.81
N PRO A 192 8.44 -8.85 12.98
CA PRO A 192 7.35 -8.82 12.00
C PRO A 192 5.98 -8.77 12.70
N LEU A 193 4.96 -8.28 11.99
CA LEU A 193 3.61 -8.10 12.54
C LEU A 193 3.05 -9.39 13.15
N GLU A 194 3.20 -10.53 12.48
CA GLU A 194 2.72 -11.84 12.96
C GLU A 194 3.27 -12.23 14.35
N GLN A 195 4.46 -11.72 14.72
CA GLN A 195 5.09 -11.99 16.01
C GLN A 195 4.79 -10.90 17.06
N VAL A 196 4.57 -9.66 16.61
CA VAL A 196 4.27 -8.53 17.50
C VAL A 196 2.80 -8.53 17.91
N ASP A 197 1.92 -8.76 16.94
CA ASP A 197 0.46 -8.69 17.05
C ASP A 197 -0.19 -9.72 16.10
N PRO A 198 -0.23 -11.00 16.51
CA PRO A 198 -0.81 -12.07 15.69
C PRO A 198 -2.32 -11.87 15.43
N GLU A 199 -3.05 -11.24 16.35
CA GLU A 199 -4.49 -10.97 16.18
C GLU A 199 -4.74 -10.01 15.02
N ILE A 200 -3.95 -8.92 14.93
CA ILE A 200 -4.03 -7.99 13.80
C ILE A 200 -3.51 -8.64 12.51
N TYR A 201 -2.48 -9.49 12.58
CA TYR A 201 -2.02 -10.24 11.41
C TYR A 201 -3.12 -11.14 10.84
N GLU A 202 -3.78 -11.94 11.69
CA GLU A 202 -4.89 -12.81 11.30
C GLU A 202 -6.05 -12.00 10.70
N ALA A 203 -6.44 -10.88 11.31
CA ALA A 203 -7.49 -10.01 10.78
C ALA A 203 -7.15 -9.44 9.38
N ILE A 204 -5.87 -9.14 9.11
CA ILE A 204 -5.41 -8.71 7.78
C ILE A 204 -5.48 -9.87 6.77
N GLN A 205 -5.12 -11.10 7.17
CA GLN A 205 -5.24 -12.27 6.30
C GLN A 205 -6.70 -12.59 5.98
N ASP A 206 -7.60 -12.47 6.96
CA ASP A 206 -9.04 -12.66 6.78
C ASP A 206 -9.64 -11.64 5.81
N GLU A 207 -9.27 -10.36 5.93
CA GLU A 207 -9.72 -9.33 4.98
C GLU A 207 -9.14 -9.57 3.58
N ARG A 208 -7.88 -10.01 3.46
CA ARG A 208 -7.30 -10.40 2.17
C ARG A 208 -8.10 -11.53 1.52
N ASN A 209 -8.45 -12.55 2.30
CA ASN A 209 -9.26 -13.67 1.83
C ASN A 209 -10.66 -13.22 1.42
N ARG A 210 -11.29 -12.32 2.19
CA ARG A 210 -12.60 -11.73 1.83
C ARG A 210 -12.53 -11.01 0.47
N GLN A 211 -11.55 -10.13 0.29
CA GLN A 211 -11.35 -9.40 -0.98
C GLN A 211 -11.05 -10.33 -2.16
N PHE A 212 -10.36 -11.45 -1.90
CA PHE A 212 -10.07 -12.45 -2.92
C PHE A 212 -11.32 -13.24 -3.33
N GLU A 213 -12.12 -13.68 -2.36
CA GLU A 213 -13.27 -14.55 -2.59
C GLU A 213 -14.52 -13.81 -3.07
N ASN A 214 -14.73 -12.57 -2.64
CA ASN A 214 -15.93 -11.79 -2.94
C ASN A 214 -15.84 -11.01 -4.26
N ILE A 215 -17.01 -10.68 -4.81
CA ILE A 215 -17.16 -9.70 -5.90
C ILE A 215 -17.36 -8.31 -5.28
N GLU A 216 -16.37 -7.43 -5.43
CA GLU A 216 -16.44 -6.07 -4.90
C GLU A 216 -17.04 -5.08 -5.91
N LEU A 217 -18.23 -4.56 -5.61
CA LEU A 217 -18.96 -3.61 -6.46
C LEU A 217 -19.22 -2.26 -5.78
N ILE A 218 -18.60 -1.98 -4.64
CA ILE A 218 -18.65 -0.65 -4.03
C ILE A 218 -17.94 0.34 -4.98
N ALA A 219 -18.70 1.28 -5.54
CA ALA A 219 -18.23 2.21 -6.57
C ALA A 219 -17.08 3.16 -6.15
N SER A 220 -16.79 3.25 -4.85
CA SER A 220 -15.69 4.03 -4.28
C SER A 220 -14.48 3.19 -3.87
N GLU A 221 -14.53 1.88 -4.06
CA GLU A 221 -13.43 0.97 -3.75
C GLU A 221 -12.66 0.59 -5.00
N ASN A 222 -11.43 0.15 -4.76
CA ASN A 222 -10.51 -0.36 -5.76
C ASN A 222 -9.39 -1.13 -5.06
N PHE A 223 -8.66 -1.96 -5.80
CA PHE A 223 -7.44 -2.61 -5.32
C PHE A 223 -6.23 -1.81 -5.80
N THR A 224 -5.42 -1.29 -4.87
CA THR A 224 -4.21 -0.56 -5.25
C THR A 224 -3.08 -1.52 -5.62
N SER A 225 -2.01 -1.03 -6.25
CA SER A 225 -0.89 -1.88 -6.63
C SER A 225 0.00 -2.20 -5.43
N ARG A 226 0.72 -3.32 -5.50
CA ARG A 226 1.75 -3.68 -4.52
C ARG A 226 2.80 -2.56 -4.35
N ALA A 227 3.18 -1.89 -5.44
CA ALA A 227 4.14 -0.78 -5.39
C ALA A 227 3.61 0.42 -4.59
N VAL A 228 2.30 0.72 -4.68
CA VAL A 228 1.67 1.74 -3.83
C VAL A 228 1.67 1.31 -2.37
N MET A 229 1.38 0.04 -2.06
CA MET A 229 1.40 -0.49 -0.68
C MET A 229 2.81 -0.46 -0.09
N GLU A 230 3.84 -0.87 -0.84
CA GLU A 230 5.24 -0.84 -0.43
C GLU A 230 5.71 0.59 -0.11
N ALA A 231 5.34 1.58 -0.93
CA ALA A 231 5.64 2.98 -0.65
C ALA A 231 4.92 3.50 0.60
N GLN A 232 3.65 3.09 0.81
CA GLN A 232 2.85 3.51 1.96
C GLN A 232 3.37 2.90 3.28
N GLY A 233 3.86 1.67 3.26
CA GLY A 233 4.44 0.97 4.41
C GLY A 233 5.92 1.27 4.69
N SER A 234 6.48 2.36 4.12
CA SER A 234 7.91 2.63 4.16
C SER A 234 8.35 3.52 5.34
N VAL A 235 9.68 3.65 5.50
CA VAL A 235 10.34 4.51 6.49
C VAL A 235 9.94 6.00 6.42
N LEU A 236 9.31 6.43 5.33
CA LEU A 236 8.80 7.79 5.18
C LEU A 236 7.70 8.13 6.19
N THR A 237 7.11 7.13 6.85
CA THR A 237 6.20 7.34 7.99
C THR A 237 6.86 8.08 9.16
N ASN A 238 8.19 7.95 9.31
CA ASN A 238 8.92 8.53 10.43
C ASN A 238 9.24 10.03 10.24
N LYS A 239 9.12 10.57 9.02
CA LYS A 239 9.61 11.92 8.73
C LYS A 239 8.54 12.98 8.93
N TYR A 240 8.76 13.85 9.90
CA TYR A 240 8.02 15.11 10.06
C TYR A 240 8.56 16.17 9.08
N ALA A 241 7.70 16.75 8.23
CA ALA A 241 8.10 17.62 7.12
C ALA A 241 7.14 18.81 6.88
N GLU A 242 6.71 19.50 7.95
CA GLU A 242 5.85 20.68 7.84
C GLU A 242 6.43 21.77 6.93
N GLY A 243 5.54 22.44 6.20
CA GLY A 243 5.88 23.37 5.13
C GLY A 243 5.83 22.69 3.75
N TYR A 244 6.55 23.25 2.79
CA TYR A 244 6.57 22.82 1.39
C TYR A 244 8.00 22.58 0.92
N PRO A 245 8.24 21.86 -0.20
CA PRO A 245 9.58 21.62 -0.71
C PRO A 245 10.44 22.90 -0.78
N GLY A 246 11.64 22.85 -0.21
CA GLY A 246 12.56 24.00 -0.09
C GLY A 246 12.19 25.06 0.96
N LYS A 247 11.02 24.95 1.62
CA LYS A 247 10.53 25.87 2.66
C LYS A 247 9.91 25.08 3.81
N ARG A 248 10.75 24.27 4.48
CA ARG A 248 10.36 23.41 5.61
C ARG A 248 10.63 24.07 6.95
N TRP A 249 9.84 23.70 7.94
CA TRP A 249 10.04 24.12 9.34
C TRP A 249 11.11 23.28 10.07
N TYR A 250 11.39 22.07 9.58
CA TYR A 250 12.37 21.16 10.14
C TYR A 250 13.44 20.78 9.11
N GLY A 251 14.64 20.48 9.61
CA GLY A 251 15.75 19.96 8.80
C GLY A 251 15.57 18.48 8.37
N GLY A 252 16.51 17.98 7.57
CA GLY A 252 16.55 16.58 7.11
C GLY A 252 15.49 16.24 6.05
N CYS A 253 15.00 17.23 5.30
CA CYS A 253 13.89 17.06 4.36
C CYS A 253 14.32 16.83 2.90
N GLU A 254 15.62 16.71 2.61
CA GLU A 254 16.16 16.63 1.25
C GLU A 254 15.51 15.54 0.37
N PHE A 255 15.27 14.35 0.92
CA PHE A 255 14.67 13.24 0.18
C PHE A 255 13.15 13.32 0.11
N VAL A 256 12.48 13.80 1.17
CA VAL A 256 11.03 13.98 1.18
C VAL A 256 10.59 15.14 0.28
N ASP A 257 11.41 16.16 0.12
CA ASP A 257 11.20 17.23 -0.85
C ASP A 257 11.21 16.69 -2.28
N ARG A 258 12.15 15.79 -2.60
CA ARG A 258 12.18 15.11 -3.91
C ARG A 258 10.90 14.27 -4.13
N VAL A 259 10.46 13.54 -3.12
CA VAL A 259 9.24 12.72 -3.17
C VAL A 259 8.00 13.59 -3.44
N GLU A 260 7.84 14.68 -2.68
CA GLU A 260 6.70 15.57 -2.84
C GLU A 260 6.73 16.32 -4.18
N ALA A 261 7.91 16.77 -4.63
CA ALA A 261 8.07 17.39 -5.94
C ALA A 261 7.68 16.44 -7.09
N LEU A 262 8.06 15.16 -7.01
CA LEU A 262 7.64 14.14 -7.99
C LEU A 262 6.13 13.91 -7.97
N ALA A 263 5.50 13.87 -6.80
CA ALA A 263 4.05 13.74 -6.69
C ALA A 263 3.33 14.93 -7.36
N ILE A 264 3.80 16.15 -7.11
CA ILE A 264 3.25 17.38 -7.70
C ILE A 264 3.43 17.38 -9.22
N GLU A 265 4.63 17.12 -9.72
CA GLU A 265 4.93 17.11 -11.16
C GLU A 265 4.06 16.09 -11.93
N ARG A 266 3.93 14.87 -11.40
CA ARG A 266 3.12 13.83 -12.03
C ARG A 266 1.64 14.17 -12.02
N ALA A 267 1.11 14.68 -10.91
CA ALA A 267 -0.28 15.12 -10.84
C ALA A 267 -0.57 16.28 -11.80
N ARG A 268 0.34 17.24 -11.92
CA ARG A 268 0.22 18.34 -12.90
C ARG A 268 0.15 17.81 -14.33
N ARG A 269 0.96 16.80 -14.67
CA ARG A 269 0.93 16.18 -16.01
C ARG A 269 -0.36 15.42 -16.28
N LEU A 270 -0.91 14.73 -15.27
CA LEU A 270 -2.17 14.00 -15.42
C LEU A 270 -3.36 14.92 -15.67
N PHE A 271 -3.45 16.03 -14.93
CA PHE A 271 -4.65 16.86 -14.91
C PHE A 271 -4.51 18.20 -15.63
N GLY A 272 -3.30 18.60 -16.04
CA GLY A 272 -3.02 19.88 -16.70
C GLY A 272 -3.10 21.10 -15.77
N ALA A 273 -2.92 20.91 -14.45
CA ALA A 273 -3.08 21.98 -13.46
C ALA A 273 -1.83 22.88 -13.34
N GLU A 274 -2.06 24.18 -13.12
CA GLU A 274 -1.00 25.16 -12.85
C GLU A 274 -0.42 25.05 -11.43
N HIS A 275 -1.19 24.53 -10.48
CA HIS A 275 -0.74 24.21 -9.12
C HIS A 275 -1.43 22.95 -8.62
N VAL A 276 -0.69 22.13 -7.88
CA VAL A 276 -1.24 20.95 -7.20
C VAL A 276 -0.69 20.87 -5.79
N ASN A 277 -1.58 20.82 -4.80
CA ASN A 277 -1.25 20.46 -3.43
C ASN A 277 -1.55 18.97 -3.22
N VAL A 278 -0.53 18.21 -2.81
CA VAL A 278 -0.61 16.76 -2.60
C VAL A 278 -0.65 16.34 -1.13
N GLN A 279 -0.72 17.30 -0.20
CA GLN A 279 -0.55 17.03 1.23
C GLN A 279 -1.85 16.62 1.95
N ALA A 280 -3.02 16.83 1.34
CA ALA A 280 -4.30 16.48 1.98
C ALA A 280 -4.35 14.99 2.37
N HIS A 281 -4.66 14.72 3.64
CA HIS A 281 -4.72 13.36 4.20
C HIS A 281 -5.92 12.56 3.65
N SER A 282 -6.99 13.25 3.25
CA SER A 282 -8.11 12.64 2.52
C SER A 282 -8.84 13.67 1.64
N GLY A 283 -9.85 13.23 0.88
CA GLY A 283 -10.69 14.14 0.09
C GLY A 283 -11.46 15.14 0.96
N SER A 284 -11.90 14.75 2.16
CA SER A 284 -12.62 15.66 3.06
C SER A 284 -11.75 16.83 3.51
N GLN A 285 -10.46 16.59 3.80
CA GLN A 285 -9.49 17.62 4.16
C GLN A 285 -9.12 18.48 2.94
N ALA A 286 -9.04 17.89 1.74
CA ALA A 286 -8.85 18.65 0.51
C ALA A 286 -10.00 19.66 0.30
N ASN A 287 -11.24 19.20 0.46
CA ASN A 287 -12.43 20.05 0.36
C ASN A 287 -12.46 21.13 1.45
N MET A 288 -12.09 20.77 2.69
CA MET A 288 -12.01 21.71 3.81
C MET A 288 -11.03 22.86 3.54
N ALA A 289 -9.84 22.56 3.01
CA ALA A 289 -8.87 23.61 2.70
C ALA A 289 -9.35 24.54 1.58
N VAL A 290 -10.05 24.02 0.56
CA VAL A 290 -10.67 24.87 -0.48
C VAL A 290 -11.69 25.81 0.14
N TYR A 291 -12.66 25.28 0.90
CA TYR A 291 -13.69 26.11 1.53
C TYR A 291 -13.08 27.18 2.42
N PHE A 292 -12.16 26.82 3.31
CA PHE A 292 -11.58 27.79 4.26
C PHE A 292 -10.68 28.82 3.57
N SER A 293 -10.08 28.48 2.41
CA SER A 293 -9.20 29.41 1.71
C SER A 293 -9.91 30.63 1.14
N VAL A 294 -11.22 30.55 0.88
CA VAL A 294 -11.99 31.61 0.21
C VAL A 294 -13.33 31.96 0.84
N LEU A 295 -13.86 31.15 1.78
CA LEU A 295 -15.13 31.39 2.44
C LEU A 295 -14.97 31.72 3.92
N GLN A 296 -15.89 32.52 4.43
CA GLN A 296 -16.09 32.80 5.86
C GLN A 296 -17.32 32.04 6.38
N PRO A 297 -17.36 31.66 7.67
CA PRO A 297 -18.58 31.12 8.27
C PRO A 297 -19.78 32.05 8.03
N GLY A 298 -20.91 31.47 7.64
CA GLY A 298 -22.12 32.18 7.25
C GLY A 298 -22.24 32.48 5.75
N ASP A 299 -21.15 32.37 4.97
CA ASP A 299 -21.24 32.48 3.51
C ASP A 299 -22.18 31.42 2.93
N CYS A 300 -22.86 31.78 1.83
CA CYS A 300 -23.79 30.90 1.12
C CYS A 300 -23.05 30.01 0.11
N ILE A 301 -23.31 28.71 0.15
CA ILE A 301 -22.86 27.72 -0.84
C ILE A 301 -24.06 27.08 -1.53
N LEU A 302 -23.95 26.89 -2.84
CA LEU A 302 -24.93 26.16 -3.66
C LEU A 302 -24.34 24.82 -4.08
N THR A 303 -25.01 23.72 -3.76
CA THR A 303 -24.47 22.37 -3.90
C THR A 303 -25.52 21.34 -4.30
N MET A 304 -25.09 20.23 -4.90
CA MET A 304 -25.96 19.10 -5.16
C MET A 304 -26.52 18.52 -3.85
N ASP A 305 -27.81 18.22 -3.84
CA ASP A 305 -28.46 17.50 -2.74
C ASP A 305 -27.86 16.09 -2.57
N LEU A 306 -27.63 15.67 -1.32
CA LEU A 306 -27.08 14.36 -1.00
C LEU A 306 -27.99 13.22 -1.49
N SER A 307 -29.30 13.37 -1.36
CA SER A 307 -30.29 12.39 -1.81
C SER A 307 -30.34 12.25 -3.34
N HIS A 308 -29.80 13.24 -4.07
CA HIS A 308 -29.75 13.27 -5.52
C HIS A 308 -28.38 12.94 -6.10
N GLY A 309 -27.39 12.63 -5.24
CA GLY A 309 -26.07 12.17 -5.68
C GLY A 309 -24.88 12.94 -5.14
N GLY A 310 -25.11 14.02 -4.38
CA GLY A 310 -24.06 14.82 -3.75
C GLY A 310 -23.22 14.05 -2.71
N HIS A 311 -22.26 14.74 -2.09
CA HIS A 311 -21.42 14.16 -1.04
C HIS A 311 -21.57 14.91 0.29
N LEU A 312 -21.28 14.24 1.40
CA LEU A 312 -21.41 14.79 2.76
C LEU A 312 -20.63 16.10 2.94
N THR A 313 -19.44 16.21 2.35
CA THR A 313 -18.57 17.39 2.46
C THR A 313 -19.04 18.59 1.66
N HIS A 314 -20.14 18.47 0.90
CA HIS A 314 -20.65 19.54 0.06
C HIS A 314 -21.79 20.30 0.73
N GLY A 315 -21.94 20.22 2.06
CA GLY A 315 -22.95 21.00 2.79
C GLY A 315 -23.90 20.18 3.66
N ASN A 316 -23.63 18.90 3.89
CA ASN A 316 -24.44 18.14 4.85
C ASN A 316 -24.29 18.74 6.26
N LYS A 317 -25.40 18.91 6.99
CA LYS A 317 -25.46 19.52 8.34
C LYS A 317 -24.57 18.83 9.38
N ALA A 318 -24.28 17.54 9.22
CA ALA A 318 -23.37 16.80 10.10
C ALA A 318 -21.89 17.07 9.80
N ASN A 319 -21.56 17.58 8.61
CA ASN A 319 -20.21 17.89 8.17
C ASN A 319 -19.84 19.35 8.49
N PHE A 320 -18.54 19.69 8.56
CA PHE A 320 -18.08 21.06 8.81
C PHE A 320 -18.69 22.05 7.79
N SER A 321 -18.83 21.64 6.53
CA SER A 321 -19.35 22.48 5.46
C SER A 321 -20.81 22.91 5.75
N GLY A 322 -21.66 21.99 6.21
CA GLY A 322 -23.04 22.32 6.56
C GLY A 322 -23.22 22.91 7.96
N ARG A 323 -22.18 22.87 8.80
CA ARG A 323 -22.16 23.54 10.11
C ARG A 323 -21.74 25.00 10.00
N PHE A 324 -20.83 25.32 9.08
CA PHE A 324 -20.23 26.65 8.99
C PHE A 324 -20.88 27.54 7.93
N TYR A 325 -21.42 26.98 6.85
CA TYR A 325 -21.96 27.75 5.73
C TYR A 325 -23.48 27.67 5.65
N GLN A 326 -24.09 28.68 5.04
CA GLN A 326 -25.49 28.60 4.63
C GLN A 326 -25.58 27.74 3.38
N VAL A 327 -26.39 26.67 3.43
CA VAL A 327 -26.43 25.68 2.35
C VAL A 327 -27.73 25.80 1.58
N VAL A 328 -27.60 25.98 0.27
CA VAL A 328 -28.69 25.90 -0.70
C VAL A 328 -28.44 24.69 -1.59
N HIS A 329 -29.49 23.93 -1.88
CA HIS A 329 -29.37 22.73 -2.69
C HIS A 329 -29.92 22.92 -4.10
N TYR A 330 -29.21 22.37 -5.09
CA TYR A 330 -29.77 22.04 -6.40
C TYR A 330 -29.90 20.51 -6.54
N GLY A 331 -30.72 20.07 -7.47
CA GLY A 331 -31.04 18.66 -7.65
C GLY A 331 -31.01 18.19 -9.09
N VAL A 332 -31.67 17.06 -9.30
CA VAL A 332 -31.94 16.48 -10.61
C VAL A 332 -33.41 16.70 -10.97
N SER A 333 -33.73 16.67 -12.26
CA SER A 333 -35.10 16.73 -12.75
C SER A 333 -35.87 15.44 -12.45
N ARG A 334 -37.17 15.56 -12.18
CA ARG A 334 -38.08 14.40 -12.05
C ARG A 334 -38.31 13.67 -13.37
N GLU A 335 -38.08 14.33 -14.49
CA GLU A 335 -38.34 13.78 -15.82
C GLU A 335 -37.29 12.75 -16.24
N ASN A 336 -36.02 13.06 -15.99
CA ASN A 336 -34.90 12.27 -16.50
C ASN A 336 -33.81 11.97 -15.46
N GLU A 337 -33.96 12.43 -14.21
CA GLU A 337 -33.02 12.21 -13.11
C GLU A 337 -31.60 12.72 -13.40
N MET A 338 -31.45 13.68 -14.32
CA MET A 338 -30.22 14.42 -14.60
C MET A 338 -30.23 15.80 -13.94
N ILE A 339 -29.05 16.38 -13.69
CA ILE A 339 -28.93 17.71 -13.05
C ILE A 339 -29.78 18.72 -13.81
N ASP A 340 -30.63 19.44 -13.08
CA ASP A 340 -31.47 20.50 -13.65
C ASP A 340 -30.69 21.82 -13.65
N TYR A 341 -29.97 22.09 -14.74
CA TYR A 341 -29.12 23.29 -14.84
C TYR A 341 -29.92 24.59 -14.82
N ASP A 342 -31.21 24.58 -15.19
CA ASP A 342 -32.06 25.76 -15.10
C ASP A 342 -32.43 26.04 -13.64
N GLN A 343 -32.73 25.00 -12.86
CA GLN A 343 -32.86 25.09 -11.41
C GLN A 343 -31.56 25.61 -10.76
N VAL A 344 -30.38 25.09 -11.15
CA VAL A 344 -29.08 25.57 -10.65
C VAL A 344 -28.95 27.07 -10.94
N ALA A 345 -29.24 27.49 -12.17
CA ALA A 345 -29.14 28.89 -12.58
C ALA A 345 -30.13 29.80 -11.84
N GLN A 346 -31.36 29.33 -11.60
CA GLN A 346 -32.36 30.05 -10.82
C GLN A 346 -31.91 30.22 -9.36
N ALA A 347 -31.51 29.12 -8.71
CA ALA A 347 -31.05 29.15 -7.32
C ALA A 347 -29.82 30.03 -7.14
N ALA A 348 -28.88 30.01 -8.10
CA ALA A 348 -27.72 30.88 -8.10
C ALA A 348 -28.13 32.37 -8.13
N ARG A 349 -29.06 32.77 -9.01
CA ARG A 349 -29.56 34.15 -9.10
C ARG A 349 -30.28 34.61 -7.84
N GLU A 350 -31.10 33.74 -7.27
CA GLU A 350 -31.92 34.03 -6.09
C GLU A 350 -31.06 34.17 -4.83
N HIS A 351 -30.17 33.22 -4.58
CA HIS A 351 -29.42 33.14 -3.33
C HIS A 351 -28.03 33.78 -3.39
N ARG A 352 -27.53 34.11 -4.59
CA ARG A 352 -26.19 34.70 -4.83
C ARG A 352 -25.09 34.03 -3.99
N PRO A 353 -24.89 32.70 -4.15
CA PRO A 353 -23.90 31.97 -3.37
C PRO A 353 -22.49 32.52 -3.63
N LYS A 354 -21.61 32.42 -2.63
CA LYS A 354 -20.19 32.70 -2.80
C LYS A 354 -19.48 31.60 -3.57
N MET A 355 -20.01 30.37 -3.51
CA MET A 355 -19.44 29.21 -4.19
C MET A 355 -20.53 28.28 -4.68
N ILE A 356 -20.39 27.81 -5.92
CA ILE A 356 -21.13 26.67 -6.46
C ILE A 356 -20.21 25.46 -6.38
N THR A 357 -20.63 24.44 -5.63
CA THR A 357 -19.91 23.17 -5.50
C THR A 357 -20.56 22.13 -6.43
N ALA A 358 -19.73 21.47 -7.24
CA ALA A 358 -20.14 20.39 -8.12
C ALA A 358 -19.25 19.15 -7.93
N GLY A 359 -19.72 18.02 -8.43
CA GLY A 359 -19.14 16.70 -8.12
C GLY A 359 -20.15 15.84 -7.38
N ALA A 360 -20.01 14.52 -7.51
CA ALA A 360 -21.02 13.59 -7.03
C ALA A 360 -20.40 12.27 -6.54
N SER A 361 -21.02 11.69 -5.52
CA SER A 361 -20.76 10.32 -5.08
C SER A 361 -21.65 9.30 -5.77
N ALA A 362 -22.85 9.70 -6.18
CA ALA A 362 -23.87 8.81 -6.70
C ALA A 362 -24.65 9.49 -7.84
N TYR A 363 -23.95 9.82 -8.93
CA TYR A 363 -24.54 10.37 -10.15
C TYR A 363 -23.96 9.63 -11.37
N PRO A 364 -24.78 8.93 -12.17
CA PRO A 364 -24.28 8.03 -13.21
C PRO A 364 -24.02 8.73 -14.56
N ARG A 365 -24.19 10.05 -14.65
CA ARG A 365 -24.08 10.82 -15.89
C ARG A 365 -22.91 11.80 -15.87
N ILE A 366 -22.55 12.29 -17.05
CA ILE A 366 -21.56 13.37 -17.19
C ILE A 366 -22.12 14.68 -16.61
N ILE A 367 -21.27 15.41 -15.88
CA ILE A 367 -21.59 16.76 -15.38
C ILE A 367 -21.03 17.79 -16.38
N ASP A 368 -21.87 18.75 -16.78
CA ASP A 368 -21.48 19.86 -17.65
C ASP A 368 -20.83 20.96 -16.83
N PHE A 369 -19.49 20.89 -16.72
CA PHE A 369 -18.70 21.88 -16.00
C PHE A 369 -18.69 23.25 -16.70
N GLY A 370 -18.86 23.28 -18.03
CA GLY A 370 -18.93 24.53 -18.80
C GLY A 370 -20.18 25.31 -18.43
N ARG A 371 -21.34 24.64 -18.43
CA ARG A 371 -22.61 25.24 -18.00
C ARG A 371 -22.55 25.73 -16.55
N LEU A 372 -21.92 24.98 -15.65
CA LEU A 372 -21.76 25.41 -14.26
C LEU A 372 -20.84 26.63 -14.12
N ARG A 373 -19.81 26.75 -14.96
CA ARG A 373 -18.95 27.95 -15.02
C ARG A 373 -19.73 29.18 -15.44
N GLU A 374 -20.53 29.08 -16.51
CA GLU A 374 -21.41 30.18 -16.96
C GLU A 374 -22.34 30.65 -15.83
N ILE A 375 -22.95 29.70 -15.11
CA ILE A 375 -23.84 30.02 -13.99
C ILE A 375 -23.06 30.72 -12.87
N ALA A 376 -21.90 30.19 -12.47
CA ALA A 376 -21.06 30.78 -11.45
C ALA A 376 -20.64 32.21 -11.81
N ASP A 377 -20.23 32.44 -13.06
CA ASP A 377 -19.87 33.77 -13.57
C ASP A 377 -21.04 34.75 -13.54
N SER A 378 -22.25 34.29 -13.87
CA SER A 378 -23.45 35.13 -13.91
C SER A 378 -23.82 35.76 -12.55
N VAL A 379 -23.31 35.21 -11.44
CA VAL A 379 -23.55 35.70 -10.07
C VAL A 379 -22.26 36.04 -9.31
N GLY A 380 -21.10 35.94 -9.96
CA GLY A 380 -19.80 36.21 -9.33
C GLY A 380 -19.40 35.19 -8.26
N ALA A 381 -19.81 33.93 -8.40
CA ALA A 381 -19.45 32.84 -7.49
C ALA A 381 -18.16 32.14 -7.93
N TYR A 382 -17.45 31.55 -6.96
CA TYR A 382 -16.42 30.55 -7.27
C TYR A 382 -17.06 29.26 -7.76
N LEU A 383 -16.42 28.60 -8.73
CA LEU A 383 -16.76 27.22 -9.09
C LEU A 383 -15.76 26.25 -8.45
N PHE A 384 -16.26 25.36 -7.60
CA PHE A 384 -15.49 24.30 -6.98
C PHE A 384 -15.98 22.93 -7.45
N VAL A 385 -15.11 22.10 -8.04
CA VAL A 385 -15.46 20.77 -8.55
C VAL A 385 -14.68 19.66 -7.82
N ASP A 386 -15.39 18.71 -7.24
CA ASP A 386 -14.83 17.49 -6.65
C ASP A 386 -14.95 16.31 -7.63
N ILE A 387 -13.82 15.85 -8.18
CA ILE A 387 -13.76 14.74 -9.14
C ILE A 387 -13.44 13.39 -8.50
N ALA A 388 -13.51 13.27 -7.16
CA ALA A 388 -13.05 12.09 -6.41
C ALA A 388 -13.41 10.73 -7.01
N HIS A 389 -14.65 10.58 -7.47
CA HIS A 389 -15.19 9.34 -8.04
C HIS A 389 -14.68 9.06 -9.46
N ILE A 390 -14.46 10.11 -10.26
CA ILE A 390 -14.17 10.04 -11.70
C ILE A 390 -12.72 10.43 -12.03
N ALA A 391 -11.86 10.63 -11.03
CA ALA A 391 -10.50 11.12 -11.20
C ALA A 391 -9.66 10.28 -12.17
N GLY A 392 -9.79 8.96 -12.13
CA GLY A 392 -9.14 8.07 -13.10
C GLY A 392 -9.65 8.30 -14.52
N LEU A 393 -10.97 8.42 -14.70
CA LEU A 393 -11.60 8.69 -16.00
C LEU A 393 -11.20 10.06 -16.56
N VAL A 394 -11.10 11.08 -15.69
CA VAL A 394 -10.63 12.43 -16.07
C VAL A 394 -9.16 12.36 -16.49
N ALA A 395 -8.29 11.73 -15.70
CA ALA A 395 -6.87 11.57 -16.00
C ALA A 395 -6.63 10.82 -17.32
N ALA A 396 -7.47 9.82 -17.61
CA ALA A 396 -7.42 9.07 -18.86
C ALA A 396 -8.19 9.74 -20.02
N GLY A 397 -8.80 10.91 -19.82
CA GLY A 397 -9.51 11.64 -20.87
C GLY A 397 -10.81 11.01 -21.36
N PHE A 398 -11.47 10.19 -20.54
CA PHE A 398 -12.80 9.62 -20.81
C PHE A 398 -13.94 10.34 -20.09
N HIS A 399 -13.63 11.34 -19.27
CA HIS A 399 -14.61 12.22 -18.64
C HIS A 399 -14.12 13.68 -18.76
N PRO A 400 -15.01 14.68 -18.91
CA PRO A 400 -14.61 16.09 -18.94
C PRO A 400 -13.66 16.47 -17.81
N ASN A 401 -12.62 17.24 -18.14
CA ASN A 401 -11.66 17.77 -17.18
C ASN A 401 -12.07 19.18 -16.73
N PRO A 402 -12.38 19.41 -15.44
CA PRO A 402 -12.75 20.72 -14.94
C PRO A 402 -11.56 21.65 -14.67
N VAL A 403 -10.30 21.17 -14.77
CA VAL A 403 -9.13 22.02 -14.58
C VAL A 403 -9.06 23.08 -15.69
N GLY A 404 -8.93 24.35 -15.28
CA GLY A 404 -9.00 25.51 -16.18
C GLY A 404 -10.43 26.04 -16.42
N ILE A 405 -11.45 25.29 -16.01
CA ILE A 405 -12.86 25.72 -16.00
C ILE A 405 -13.26 26.14 -14.58
N ALA A 406 -13.02 25.26 -13.60
CA ALA A 406 -13.27 25.53 -12.19
C ALA A 406 -12.14 26.36 -11.56
N ASP A 407 -12.49 27.16 -10.54
CA ASP A 407 -11.49 27.86 -9.73
C ASP A 407 -10.67 26.88 -8.90
N PHE A 408 -11.33 25.83 -8.40
CA PHE A 408 -10.75 24.78 -7.58
C PHE A 408 -11.23 23.42 -8.04
N VAL A 409 -10.32 22.45 -8.12
CA VAL A 409 -10.64 21.05 -8.35
C VAL A 409 -10.03 20.21 -7.25
N THR A 410 -10.81 19.36 -6.60
CA THR A 410 -10.29 18.40 -5.61
C THR A 410 -10.53 16.97 -6.07
N SER A 411 -9.75 16.05 -5.51
CA SER A 411 -9.98 14.64 -5.70
C SER A 411 -9.47 13.82 -4.53
N THR A 412 -10.06 12.64 -4.33
CA THR A 412 -9.39 11.54 -3.66
C THR A 412 -8.44 10.80 -4.59
N THR A 413 -7.47 10.07 -4.04
CA THR A 413 -6.51 9.27 -4.83
C THR A 413 -6.82 7.78 -4.93
N HIS A 414 -7.75 7.24 -4.12
CA HIS A 414 -7.96 5.78 -3.95
C HIS A 414 -9.07 5.14 -4.79
N LYS A 415 -9.95 5.92 -5.40
CA LYS A 415 -11.13 5.39 -6.12
C LYS A 415 -10.76 4.91 -7.53
N SER A 416 -11.34 5.51 -8.57
CA SER A 416 -10.97 5.21 -9.97
C SER A 416 -9.50 5.49 -10.29
N LEU A 417 -8.81 6.34 -9.52
CA LEU A 417 -7.38 6.60 -9.68
C LEU A 417 -6.47 5.50 -9.09
N ARG A 418 -7.04 4.58 -8.28
CA ARG A 418 -6.38 3.35 -7.77
C ARG A 418 -5.12 3.55 -6.93
N GLY A 419 -4.93 4.73 -6.35
CA GLY A 419 -3.81 5.05 -5.46
C GLY A 419 -4.08 4.80 -3.97
N PRO A 420 -3.24 5.37 -3.09
CA PRO A 420 -3.44 5.25 -1.64
C PRO A 420 -4.63 6.09 -1.19
N ARG A 421 -5.09 5.87 0.05
CA ARG A 421 -6.04 6.79 0.70
C ARG A 421 -5.37 8.16 0.90
N GLY A 422 -6.02 9.22 0.41
CA GLY A 422 -5.43 10.55 0.30
C GLY A 422 -6.30 11.50 -0.51
N GLY A 423 -5.98 12.80 -0.47
CA GLY A 423 -6.59 13.83 -1.29
C GLY A 423 -5.56 14.68 -2.05
N ILE A 424 -6.00 15.37 -3.09
CA ILE A 424 -5.24 16.40 -3.82
C ILE A 424 -6.14 17.61 -4.08
N ILE A 425 -5.51 18.77 -4.21
CA ILE A 425 -6.15 20.03 -4.62
C ILE A 425 -5.42 20.54 -5.86
N MET A 426 -6.17 20.93 -6.88
CA MET A 426 -5.66 21.51 -8.12
C MET A 426 -6.32 22.89 -8.30
N CYS A 427 -5.53 23.87 -8.71
CA CYS A 427 -6.02 25.22 -8.97
C CYS A 427 -5.11 26.00 -9.92
N GLY A 428 -5.57 27.16 -10.38
CA GLY A 428 -4.73 28.13 -11.09
C GLY A 428 -3.68 28.76 -10.18
N ALA A 429 -2.57 29.24 -10.75
CA ALA A 429 -1.45 29.80 -9.97
C ALA A 429 -1.86 30.94 -9.03
N LYS A 430 -2.88 31.73 -9.40
CA LYS A 430 -3.43 32.82 -8.57
C LYS A 430 -3.95 32.37 -7.20
N TYR A 431 -4.35 31.10 -7.06
CA TYR A 431 -4.87 30.55 -5.80
C TYR A 431 -3.85 29.70 -5.03
N ALA A 432 -2.69 29.39 -5.62
CA ALA A 432 -1.71 28.46 -5.05
C ALA A 432 -1.32 28.81 -3.61
N LYS A 433 -0.96 30.08 -3.37
CA LYS A 433 -0.55 30.56 -2.04
C LYS A 433 -1.67 30.44 -1.00
N ALA A 434 -2.92 30.71 -1.38
CA ALA A 434 -4.06 30.64 -0.47
C ALA A 434 -4.39 29.19 -0.09
N ILE A 435 -4.38 28.29 -1.08
CA ILE A 435 -4.57 26.86 -0.85
C ILE A 435 -3.45 26.28 0.02
N ASP A 436 -2.19 26.59 -0.30
CA ASP A 436 -1.07 26.04 0.43
C ASP A 436 -1.05 26.54 1.89
N ALA A 437 -1.30 27.83 2.11
CA ALA A 437 -1.39 28.40 3.46
C ALA A 437 -2.56 27.82 4.25
N MET A 438 -3.69 27.54 3.59
CA MET A 438 -4.84 26.95 4.26
C MET A 438 -4.66 25.46 4.53
N MET A 439 -3.98 24.72 3.65
CA MET A 439 -3.65 23.32 3.91
C MET A 439 -2.72 23.21 5.11
N PHE A 440 -1.62 23.97 5.11
CA PHE A 440 -0.70 24.08 6.22
C PHE A 440 -0.23 25.54 6.39
N PRO A 441 -0.35 26.14 7.58
CA PRO A 441 -0.75 25.54 8.86
C PRO A 441 -2.26 25.55 9.14
N GLY A 442 -3.12 25.89 8.16
CA GLY A 442 -4.54 26.12 8.42
C GLY A 442 -5.32 24.90 8.94
N VAL A 443 -5.41 23.82 8.15
CA VAL A 443 -6.25 22.65 8.48
C VAL A 443 -5.49 21.37 8.81
N GLN A 444 -4.18 21.33 8.55
CA GLN A 444 -3.31 20.19 8.86
C GLN A 444 -1.98 20.64 9.48
N GLY A 445 -1.32 19.72 10.19
CA GLY A 445 0.09 19.80 10.59
C GLY A 445 1.01 19.09 9.58
N GLY A 446 1.87 18.19 10.06
CA GLY A 446 2.80 17.42 9.22
C GLY A 446 2.16 16.64 8.06
N PRO A 447 2.73 16.70 6.83
CA PRO A 447 2.28 15.88 5.73
C PRO A 447 2.66 14.40 5.93
N LEU A 448 1.79 13.48 5.47
CA LEU A 448 2.06 12.04 5.51
C LEU A 448 2.97 11.65 4.33
N MET A 449 4.30 11.74 4.52
CA MET A 449 5.26 11.57 3.43
C MET A 449 5.23 10.18 2.77
N HIS A 450 4.92 9.13 3.53
CA HIS A 450 4.70 7.77 3.00
C HIS A 450 3.46 7.71 2.09
N VAL A 451 2.37 8.40 2.44
CA VAL A 451 1.19 8.51 1.57
C VAL A 451 1.50 9.36 0.33
N ILE A 452 2.27 10.45 0.46
CA ILE A 452 2.68 11.27 -0.70
C ILE A 452 3.57 10.46 -1.65
N ALA A 453 4.47 9.63 -1.14
CA ALA A 453 5.25 8.70 -1.97
C ALA A 453 4.35 7.71 -2.70
N ALA A 454 3.40 7.10 -2.00
CA ALA A 454 2.41 6.20 -2.58
C ALA A 454 1.53 6.90 -3.64
N LYS A 455 1.16 8.17 -3.45
CA LYS A 455 0.49 9.01 -4.46
C LYS A 455 1.40 9.20 -5.69
N ALA A 456 2.68 9.48 -5.49
CA ALA A 456 3.63 9.63 -6.59
C ALA A 456 3.74 8.35 -7.44
N VAL A 457 3.74 7.17 -6.80
CA VAL A 457 3.71 5.87 -7.50
C VAL A 457 2.42 5.72 -8.30
N CYS A 458 1.27 5.92 -7.67
CA CYS A 458 -0.04 5.90 -8.34
C CYS A 458 -0.09 6.84 -9.55
N PHE A 459 0.41 8.07 -9.44
CA PHE A 459 0.43 9.00 -10.56
C PHE A 459 1.37 8.55 -11.68
N SER A 460 2.48 7.89 -11.34
CA SER A 460 3.37 7.28 -12.33
C SER A 460 2.69 6.17 -13.11
N GLU A 461 1.93 5.32 -12.42
CA GLU A 461 1.11 4.26 -13.05
C GLU A 461 0.02 4.88 -13.93
N ALA A 462 -0.66 5.92 -13.44
CA ALA A 462 -1.71 6.60 -14.19
C ALA A 462 -1.21 7.33 -15.44
N LEU A 463 0.08 7.67 -15.51
CA LEU A 463 0.72 8.24 -16.70
C LEU A 463 1.04 7.19 -17.77
N GLN A 464 0.93 5.90 -17.48
CA GLN A 464 1.23 4.84 -18.45
C GLN A 464 0.03 4.56 -19.39
N PRO A 465 0.27 4.14 -20.65
CA PRO A 465 -0.80 3.82 -21.60
C PRO A 465 -1.80 2.79 -21.10
N GLU A 466 -1.34 1.77 -20.37
CA GLU A 466 -2.16 0.67 -19.83
C GLU A 466 -3.21 1.20 -18.83
N PHE A 467 -2.95 2.33 -18.17
CA PHE A 467 -3.93 2.95 -17.30
C PHE A 467 -5.12 3.50 -18.10
N ARG A 468 -4.88 4.06 -19.29
CA ARG A 468 -5.96 4.50 -20.18
C ARG A 468 -6.81 3.31 -20.63
N GLU A 469 -6.18 2.20 -21.02
CA GLU A 469 -6.89 0.98 -21.40
C GLU A 469 -7.74 0.44 -20.24
N TYR A 470 -7.19 0.43 -19.03
CA TYR A 470 -7.91 0.08 -17.80
C TYR A 470 -9.15 0.96 -17.59
N GLN A 471 -9.02 2.29 -17.71
CA GLN A 471 -10.16 3.22 -17.55
C GLN A 471 -11.21 3.03 -18.65
N GLN A 472 -10.81 2.68 -19.87
CA GLN A 472 -11.74 2.32 -20.94
C GLN A 472 -12.53 1.05 -20.58
N GLN A 473 -11.84 0.01 -20.08
CA GLN A 473 -12.48 -1.24 -19.67
C GLN A 473 -13.48 -1.01 -18.52
N ILE A 474 -13.22 -0.09 -17.59
CA ILE A 474 -14.18 0.27 -16.53
C ILE A 474 -15.52 0.72 -17.15
N LEU A 475 -15.47 1.54 -18.20
CA LEU A 475 -16.67 2.05 -18.87
C LEU A 475 -17.39 0.97 -19.69
N LEU A 476 -16.64 0.10 -20.37
CA LEU A 476 -17.21 -1.04 -21.08
C LEU A 476 -17.93 -1.99 -20.11
N ASN A 477 -17.27 -2.32 -19.00
CA ASN A 477 -17.83 -3.14 -17.93
C ASN A 477 -19.07 -2.47 -17.32
N ALA A 478 -19.02 -1.16 -17.04
CA ALA A 478 -20.14 -0.43 -16.47
C ALA A 478 -21.36 -0.50 -17.39
N LYS A 479 -21.18 -0.31 -18.71
CA LYS A 479 -22.25 -0.42 -19.71
C LYS A 479 -22.79 -1.85 -19.81
N ALA A 480 -21.92 -2.87 -19.80
CA ALA A 480 -22.32 -4.27 -19.87
C ALA A 480 -23.14 -4.70 -18.63
N LEU A 481 -22.72 -4.28 -17.43
CA LEU A 481 -23.43 -4.54 -16.18
C LEU A 481 -24.80 -3.84 -16.19
N ALA A 482 -24.84 -2.55 -16.55
CA ALA A 482 -26.08 -1.79 -16.62
C ALA A 482 -27.09 -2.44 -17.58
N ALA A 483 -26.66 -2.78 -18.80
CA ALA A 483 -27.51 -3.43 -19.80
C ALA A 483 -28.04 -4.79 -19.32
N SER A 484 -27.19 -5.59 -18.65
CA SER A 484 -27.58 -6.90 -18.13
C SER A 484 -28.56 -6.81 -16.96
N LEU A 485 -28.37 -5.86 -16.04
CA LEU A 485 -29.33 -5.58 -14.97
C LEU A 485 -30.68 -5.09 -15.53
N SER A 486 -30.67 -4.20 -16.52
CA SER A 486 -31.90 -3.76 -17.18
C SER A 486 -32.65 -4.90 -17.88
N ARG A 487 -31.96 -5.83 -18.54
CA ARG A 487 -32.58 -7.04 -19.13
C ARG A 487 -33.26 -7.93 -18.08
N LYS A 488 -32.82 -7.88 -16.83
CA LYS A 488 -33.42 -8.60 -15.69
C LYS A 488 -34.58 -7.83 -15.05
N GLY A 489 -34.96 -6.70 -15.64
CA GLY A 489 -36.08 -5.88 -15.21
C GLY A 489 -35.76 -4.97 -14.03
N TYR A 490 -34.49 -4.68 -13.75
CA TYR A 490 -34.12 -3.62 -12.81
C TYR A 490 -34.15 -2.26 -13.50
N ARG A 491 -34.77 -1.26 -12.84
CA ARG A 491 -34.74 0.13 -13.30
C ARG A 491 -33.42 0.77 -12.87
N LEU A 492 -32.78 1.50 -13.77
CA LEU A 492 -31.59 2.29 -13.46
C LEU A 492 -31.95 3.78 -13.40
N VAL A 493 -31.45 4.47 -12.36
CA VAL A 493 -31.61 5.94 -12.26
C VAL A 493 -30.96 6.59 -13.47
N ALA A 494 -31.64 7.60 -14.03
CA ALA A 494 -31.28 8.29 -15.26
C ALA A 494 -31.13 7.35 -16.48
N GLY A 495 -31.66 6.13 -16.43
CA GLY A 495 -31.74 5.18 -17.55
C GLY A 495 -30.43 4.48 -17.92
N GLY A 496 -29.34 4.62 -17.16
CA GLY A 496 -28.06 3.98 -17.48
C GLY A 496 -26.87 4.69 -16.84
N THR A 497 -25.70 4.59 -17.49
CA THR A 497 -24.45 5.21 -17.01
C THR A 497 -23.55 5.69 -18.15
N ASP A 498 -22.84 6.79 -17.90
CA ASP A 498 -21.75 7.32 -18.71
C ASP A 498 -20.41 7.28 -17.97
N ASN A 499 -20.37 6.70 -16.76
CA ASN A 499 -19.17 6.61 -15.93
C ASN A 499 -19.02 5.20 -15.32
N HIS A 500 -18.30 5.09 -14.19
CA HIS A 500 -17.93 3.81 -13.58
C HIS A 500 -18.99 3.23 -12.64
N LEU A 501 -20.14 3.90 -12.44
CA LEU A 501 -21.16 3.48 -11.50
C LEU A 501 -22.58 3.57 -12.07
N MET A 502 -23.51 2.87 -11.45
CA MET A 502 -24.94 2.98 -11.68
C MET A 502 -25.71 2.86 -10.36
N LEU A 503 -26.93 3.39 -10.36
CA LEU A 503 -27.88 3.28 -9.25
C LEU A 503 -29.04 2.41 -9.69
N VAL A 504 -29.24 1.30 -8.98
CA VAL A 504 -30.28 0.32 -9.25
C VAL A 504 -31.45 0.62 -8.32
N ASP A 505 -32.62 0.94 -8.89
CA ASP A 505 -33.85 1.15 -8.15
C ASP A 505 -34.52 -0.20 -7.88
N LEU A 506 -34.64 -0.55 -6.60
CA LEU A 506 -35.12 -1.85 -6.13
C LEU A 506 -36.61 -1.84 -5.80
N ARG A 507 -37.21 -0.66 -5.65
CA ARG A 507 -38.63 -0.50 -5.29
C ARG A 507 -39.59 -1.20 -6.24
N PRO A 508 -39.39 -1.20 -7.59
CA PRO A 508 -40.25 -1.95 -8.51
C PRO A 508 -40.25 -3.47 -8.29
N LYS A 509 -39.23 -3.99 -7.59
CA LYS A 509 -39.12 -5.42 -7.21
C LYS A 509 -39.60 -5.68 -5.78
N GLY A 510 -40.12 -4.67 -5.08
CA GLY A 510 -40.58 -4.79 -3.69
C GLY A 510 -39.45 -4.94 -2.67
N LEU A 511 -38.21 -4.57 -3.03
CA LEU A 511 -37.04 -4.65 -2.17
C LEU A 511 -36.56 -3.24 -1.80
N ASN A 512 -35.91 -3.10 -0.63
CA ASN A 512 -35.13 -1.92 -0.29
C ASN A 512 -33.62 -2.20 -0.33
N GLY A 513 -32.83 -1.13 -0.32
CA GLY A 513 -31.37 -1.19 -0.42
C GLY A 513 -30.71 -1.93 0.73
N LYS A 514 -31.25 -1.84 1.95
CA LYS A 514 -30.73 -2.56 3.12
C LYS A 514 -30.88 -4.06 2.95
N GLU A 515 -32.08 -4.53 2.60
CA GLU A 515 -32.35 -5.95 2.33
C GLU A 515 -31.44 -6.48 1.23
N ALA A 516 -31.36 -5.76 0.10
CA ALA A 516 -30.51 -6.16 -1.01
C ALA A 516 -29.03 -6.24 -0.62
N GLN A 517 -28.52 -5.27 0.14
CA GLN A 517 -27.14 -5.31 0.61
C GLN A 517 -26.89 -6.53 1.51
N GLU A 518 -27.75 -6.78 2.50
CA GLU A 518 -27.60 -7.90 3.44
C GLU A 518 -27.71 -9.27 2.75
N THR A 519 -28.59 -9.41 1.75
CA THR A 519 -28.71 -10.62 0.92
C THR A 519 -27.48 -10.83 0.03
N LEU A 520 -27.00 -9.77 -0.63
CA LEU A 520 -25.84 -9.86 -1.52
C LEU A 520 -24.53 -10.13 -0.75
N ASP A 521 -24.36 -9.55 0.44
CA ASP A 521 -23.20 -9.80 1.29
C ASP A 521 -23.11 -11.30 1.69
N GLN A 522 -24.25 -11.94 1.99
CA GLN A 522 -24.30 -13.39 2.26
C GLN A 522 -23.88 -14.22 1.04
N ALA A 523 -24.30 -13.80 -0.16
CA ALA A 523 -23.89 -14.41 -1.42
C ALA A 523 -22.44 -14.10 -1.83
N GLY A 524 -21.71 -13.26 -1.09
CA GLY A 524 -20.32 -12.87 -1.41
C GLY A 524 -20.21 -11.75 -2.45
N ILE A 525 -21.26 -10.95 -2.63
CA ILE A 525 -21.29 -9.80 -3.53
C ILE A 525 -21.42 -8.54 -2.69
N THR A 526 -20.35 -7.75 -2.61
CA THR A 526 -20.29 -6.58 -1.74
C THR A 526 -20.72 -5.32 -2.50
N VAL A 527 -21.84 -4.73 -2.07
CA VAL A 527 -22.44 -3.50 -2.62
C VAL A 527 -22.69 -2.48 -1.51
N ASN A 528 -23.14 -1.28 -1.86
CA ASN A 528 -23.67 -0.35 -0.86
C ASN A 528 -25.14 0.00 -1.13
N LYS A 529 -25.99 -0.07 -0.09
CA LYS A 529 -27.31 0.57 -0.12
C LYS A 529 -27.15 2.06 -0.40
N ASN A 530 -28.12 2.63 -1.12
CA ASN A 530 -28.06 4.03 -1.52
C ASN A 530 -29.49 4.59 -1.61
N SER A 531 -29.68 5.83 -1.12
CA SER A 531 -30.86 6.59 -1.50
C SER A 531 -30.79 6.94 -2.98
N ILE A 532 -31.93 6.98 -3.65
CA ILE A 532 -32.02 7.39 -5.06
C ILE A 532 -32.84 8.69 -5.17
N PRO A 533 -32.73 9.44 -6.28
CA PRO A 533 -33.54 10.63 -6.46
C PRO A 533 -35.03 10.35 -6.24
N PHE A 534 -35.68 11.23 -5.47
CA PHE A 534 -37.10 11.10 -5.11
C PHE A 534 -37.43 9.77 -4.40
N ASP A 535 -36.52 9.34 -3.53
CA ASP A 535 -36.73 8.16 -2.71
C ASP A 535 -37.98 8.30 -1.83
N THR A 536 -38.70 7.19 -1.70
CA THR A 536 -39.84 7.05 -0.78
C THR A 536 -39.46 6.23 0.44
N GLU A 537 -38.32 5.53 0.39
CA GLU A 537 -37.76 4.82 1.53
C GLU A 537 -37.05 5.77 2.50
N SER A 538 -36.97 5.36 3.77
CA SER A 538 -36.16 6.08 4.75
C SER A 538 -34.68 6.07 4.37
N VAL A 539 -33.93 7.11 4.74
CA VAL A 539 -32.48 7.22 4.49
C VAL A 539 -31.69 6.03 5.07
N PHE A 540 -32.18 5.39 6.14
CA PHE A 540 -31.54 4.21 6.74
C PHE A 540 -31.68 2.93 5.91
N LYS A 541 -32.74 2.85 5.08
CA LYS A 541 -33.01 1.72 4.19
C LYS A 541 -32.49 1.98 2.77
N GLY A 542 -32.82 3.15 2.21
CA GLY A 542 -32.60 3.50 0.81
C GLY A 542 -33.46 2.68 -0.16
N GLY A 543 -33.92 3.27 -1.25
CA GLY A 543 -34.72 2.62 -2.28
C GLY A 543 -33.91 1.82 -3.30
N GLY A 544 -32.57 1.88 -3.22
CA GLY A 544 -31.71 1.24 -4.20
C GLY A 544 -30.34 0.81 -3.68
N ILE A 545 -29.52 0.30 -4.60
CA ILE A 545 -28.10 0.02 -4.38
C ILE A 545 -27.27 0.79 -5.40
N ARG A 546 -26.05 1.15 -5.00
CA ARG A 546 -25.04 1.73 -5.90
C ARG A 546 -23.99 0.67 -6.19
N VAL A 547 -23.77 0.41 -7.47
CA VAL A 547 -22.77 -0.56 -7.93
C VAL A 547 -21.79 0.12 -8.87
N GLY A 548 -20.52 -0.25 -8.81
CA GLY A 548 -19.48 0.26 -9.69
C GLY A 548 -18.47 -0.81 -10.06
N THR A 549 -17.80 -0.58 -11.19
CA THR A 549 -16.91 -1.55 -11.84
C THR A 549 -15.40 -1.37 -11.62
N PRO A 550 -14.83 -0.35 -10.93
CA PRO A 550 -13.37 -0.21 -10.82
C PRO A 550 -12.63 -1.41 -10.22
N ALA A 551 -13.13 -1.97 -9.11
CA ALA A 551 -12.46 -3.04 -8.37
C ALA A 551 -12.43 -4.37 -9.15
N VAL A 552 -13.58 -4.80 -9.67
CA VAL A 552 -13.67 -6.00 -10.55
C VAL A 552 -12.84 -5.84 -11.82
N THR A 553 -12.83 -4.65 -12.42
CA THR A 553 -12.01 -4.39 -13.62
C THR A 553 -10.52 -4.46 -13.31
N THR A 554 -10.10 -3.98 -12.14
CA THR A 554 -8.70 -4.08 -11.68
C THR A 554 -8.22 -5.52 -11.56
N ARG A 555 -9.11 -6.46 -11.21
CA ARG A 555 -8.78 -7.90 -11.17
C ARG A 555 -8.67 -8.54 -12.56
N GLY A 556 -9.13 -7.85 -13.61
CA GLY A 556 -9.07 -8.30 -14.99
C GLY A 556 -10.41 -8.75 -15.59
N MET A 557 -11.51 -8.60 -14.84
CA MET A 557 -12.85 -8.95 -15.33
C MET A 557 -13.28 -8.03 -16.49
N LYS A 558 -14.02 -8.60 -17.44
CA LYS A 558 -14.48 -7.97 -18.68
C LYS A 558 -16.01 -8.05 -18.82
N GLU A 559 -16.53 -7.66 -19.99
CA GLU A 559 -17.96 -7.51 -20.24
C GLU A 559 -18.76 -8.80 -20.02
N GLU A 560 -18.21 -9.97 -20.38
CA GLU A 560 -18.86 -11.27 -20.17
C GLU A 560 -19.02 -11.58 -18.67
N ASP A 561 -17.99 -11.29 -17.86
CA ASP A 561 -18.07 -11.43 -16.41
C ASP A 561 -19.13 -10.49 -15.82
N MET A 562 -19.32 -9.30 -16.38
CA MET A 562 -20.38 -8.39 -15.93
C MET A 562 -21.78 -8.94 -16.19
N MET A 563 -21.96 -9.77 -17.22
CA MET A 563 -23.22 -10.47 -17.46
C MET A 563 -23.43 -11.57 -16.41
N GLU A 564 -22.39 -12.36 -16.12
CA GLU A 564 -22.41 -13.40 -15.07
C GLU A 564 -22.66 -12.77 -13.68
N ILE A 565 -22.04 -11.63 -13.37
CA ILE A 565 -22.28 -10.87 -12.13
C ILE A 565 -23.74 -10.40 -12.05
N ALA A 566 -24.32 -9.91 -13.14
CA ALA A 566 -25.73 -9.53 -13.17
C ALA A 566 -26.65 -10.74 -12.93
N ASP A 567 -26.28 -11.93 -13.42
CA ASP A 567 -27.00 -13.18 -13.15
C ASP A 567 -26.98 -13.49 -11.65
N LEU A 568 -25.79 -13.50 -11.04
CA LEU A 568 -25.59 -13.79 -9.62
C LEU A 568 -26.32 -12.79 -8.71
N ILE A 569 -26.30 -11.49 -9.05
CA ILE A 569 -27.06 -10.46 -8.31
C ILE A 569 -28.55 -10.79 -8.32
N ASN A 570 -29.10 -11.11 -9.49
CA ASN A 570 -30.53 -11.39 -9.62
C ASN A 570 -30.94 -12.68 -8.92
N GLU A 571 -30.14 -13.74 -9.05
CA GLU A 571 -30.37 -15.01 -8.36
C GLU A 571 -30.38 -14.84 -6.85
N ALA A 572 -29.38 -14.15 -6.28
CA ALA A 572 -29.32 -13.86 -4.85
C ALA A 572 -30.54 -13.06 -4.37
N LEU A 573 -30.91 -12.00 -5.09
CA LEU A 573 -32.06 -11.16 -4.72
C LEU A 573 -33.41 -11.90 -4.87
N GLN A 574 -33.52 -12.86 -5.80
CA GLN A 574 -34.71 -13.72 -5.92
C GLN A 574 -34.78 -14.79 -4.83
N ALA A 575 -33.63 -15.30 -4.37
CA ALA A 575 -33.54 -16.25 -3.26
C ALA A 575 -33.95 -15.61 -1.92
N GLY A 576 -33.79 -14.30 -1.78
CA GLY A 576 -34.16 -13.55 -0.58
C GLY A 576 -33.36 -14.00 0.64
N ASN A 577 -33.99 -14.76 1.55
CA ASN A 577 -33.39 -15.26 2.79
C ASN A 577 -33.18 -16.78 2.80
N ASP A 578 -33.27 -17.48 1.65
CA ASP A 578 -32.99 -18.92 1.57
C ASP A 578 -31.47 -19.19 1.71
N PRO A 579 -31.00 -19.77 2.83
CA PRO A 579 -29.56 -19.95 3.05
C PRO A 579 -28.92 -20.95 2.08
N ALA A 580 -29.67 -21.93 1.58
CA ALA A 580 -29.13 -22.94 0.67
C ALA A 580 -28.87 -22.34 -0.72
N ALA A 581 -29.83 -21.56 -1.24
CA ALA A 581 -29.69 -20.86 -2.51
C ALA A 581 -28.58 -19.78 -2.46
N LEU A 582 -28.46 -19.05 -1.34
CA LEU A 582 -27.38 -18.08 -1.15
C LEU A 582 -26.00 -18.76 -1.05
N ALA A 583 -25.91 -19.93 -0.41
CA ALA A 583 -24.67 -20.71 -0.36
C ALA A 583 -24.25 -21.23 -1.74
N GLU A 584 -25.21 -21.67 -2.57
CA GLU A 584 -24.95 -22.05 -3.96
C GLU A 584 -24.44 -20.86 -4.79
N THR A 585 -25.11 -19.71 -4.67
CA THR A 585 -24.68 -18.46 -5.33
C THR A 585 -23.27 -18.08 -4.88
N ARG A 586 -22.97 -18.16 -3.59
CA ARG A 586 -21.63 -17.90 -3.03
C ARG A 586 -20.57 -18.84 -3.60
N GLY A 587 -20.91 -20.11 -3.83
CA GLY A 587 -20.04 -21.07 -4.50
C GLY A 587 -19.67 -20.63 -5.92
N ARG A 588 -20.65 -20.14 -6.68
CA ARG A 588 -20.43 -19.59 -8.04
C ARG A 588 -19.65 -18.28 -8.03
N VAL A 589 -19.91 -17.41 -7.05
CA VAL A 589 -19.12 -16.19 -6.83
C VAL A 589 -17.64 -16.52 -6.62
N ARG A 590 -17.33 -17.46 -5.71
CA ARG A 590 -15.95 -17.94 -5.49
C ARG A 590 -15.33 -18.54 -6.75
N ALA A 591 -16.11 -19.30 -7.52
CA ALA A 591 -15.63 -19.89 -8.77
C ALA A 591 -15.32 -18.82 -9.84
N LEU A 592 -16.08 -17.72 -9.88
CA LEU A 592 -15.80 -16.58 -10.76
C LEU A 592 -14.55 -15.81 -10.31
N THR A 593 -14.46 -15.46 -9.03
CA THR A 593 -13.34 -14.68 -8.50
C THR A 593 -12.02 -15.44 -8.56
N ALA A 594 -12.02 -16.76 -8.36
CA ALA A 594 -10.82 -17.60 -8.48
C ALA A 594 -10.18 -17.61 -9.88
N ARG A 595 -10.90 -17.17 -10.94
CA ARG A 595 -10.33 -17.02 -12.30
C ARG A 595 -9.34 -15.85 -12.38
N TYR A 596 -9.37 -14.94 -11.42
CA TYR A 596 -8.67 -13.66 -11.46
C TYR A 596 -7.78 -13.45 -10.23
N PRO A 597 -6.53 -12.97 -10.40
CA PRO A 597 -5.68 -12.61 -9.27
C PRO A 597 -6.27 -11.42 -8.49
N LEU A 598 -5.84 -11.27 -7.23
CA LEU A 598 -6.06 -10.06 -6.45
C LEU A 598 -4.76 -9.24 -6.47
N PRO A 599 -4.76 -8.01 -7.01
CA PRO A 599 -3.58 -7.14 -6.96
C PRO A 599 -3.27 -6.67 -5.54
N GLY A 600 -1.97 -6.59 -5.22
CA GLY A 600 -1.49 -6.21 -3.89
C GLY A 600 -0.73 -7.33 -3.21
#